data_AF-A0A9P3DGV4-F1
#
_entry.id   AF-A0A9P3DGV4-F1
#
_cell.length_a   1.000
_cell.length_b   1.000
_cell.length_c   1.000
_cell.angle_alpha   90.00
_cell.angle_beta   90.00
_cell.angle_gamma   90.00
#
_symmetry.space_group_name_H-M   'P 1'
#
loop_
_entity.id
_entity.type
_entity.pdbx_description
1 polymer ?
#
loop_
_entity_poly.entity_id
_entity_poly.type
_entity_poly.pdbx_seq_one_letter_code
_entity_poly.pdbx_strand_id
1 'polypeptide(L)'
;MAKVLSQWLPHLIGSLSGEIVPIDGKSLRGFYDRNQGIKALHLVTAWAGEQKLVLGQVKVEDKSNEITAIPALLELLDLQGAIITLDALGTQTAIINHIQAKKADYVVALKANHPTLYTQVKNWFEQAQAHQFDGIQFIPIF
;
A
#
# COMPACT_ATOMS: atom_id res chain seq x y z
N MET A 1 10.71 13.93 -19.41
CA MET A 1 11.36 13.64 -18.11
C MET A 1 10.95 12.28 -17.54
N ALA A 2 9.68 11.99 -17.28
CA ALA A 2 9.24 10.73 -16.65
C ALA A 2 9.79 9.45 -17.33
N LYS A 3 9.77 9.40 -18.68
CA LYS A 3 10.23 8.24 -19.47
C LYS A 3 11.74 7.97 -19.40
N VAL A 4 12.54 9.03 -19.21
CA VAL A 4 14.01 8.92 -19.07
C VAL A 4 14.36 8.43 -17.67
N LEU A 5 13.65 8.95 -16.66
CA LEU A 5 13.84 8.55 -15.27
C LEU A 5 13.47 7.07 -15.07
N SER A 6 12.38 6.60 -15.67
CA SER A 6 11.94 5.20 -15.60
C SER A 6 12.90 4.22 -16.29
N GLN A 7 13.65 4.66 -17.32
CA GLN A 7 14.69 3.84 -17.96
C GLN A 7 15.98 3.81 -17.15
N TRP A 8 16.27 4.88 -16.41
CA TRP A 8 17.50 4.99 -15.63
C TRP A 8 17.38 4.41 -14.22
N LEU A 9 16.19 4.44 -13.62
CA LEU A 9 15.90 3.89 -12.29
C LEU A 9 16.35 2.43 -12.12
N PRO A 10 16.07 1.51 -13.07
CA PRO A 10 16.50 0.11 -12.95
C PRO A 10 18.03 -0.08 -12.91
N HIS A 11 18.81 0.91 -13.35
CA HIS A 11 20.27 0.85 -13.28
C HIS A 11 20.82 1.33 -11.92
N LEU A 12 20.02 2.08 -11.15
CA LEU A 12 20.35 2.50 -9.79
C LEU A 12 19.80 1.53 -8.74
N ILE A 13 18.62 0.99 -9.00
CA ILE A 13 17.87 0.16 -8.08
C ILE A 13 18.42 -1.26 -8.16
N GLY A 14 18.72 -1.84 -6.99
CA GLY A 14 19.05 -3.27 -6.88
C GLY A 14 17.83 -4.15 -7.16
N SER A 15 17.96 -5.46 -6.95
CA SER A 15 16.77 -6.31 -6.92
C SER A 15 15.84 -5.85 -5.79
N LEU A 16 14.55 -5.71 -6.08
CA LEU A 16 13.51 -5.47 -5.07
C LEU A 16 13.11 -6.76 -4.32
N SER A 17 13.77 -7.89 -4.59
CA SER A 17 13.46 -9.17 -3.96
C SER A 17 13.64 -9.10 -2.45
N GLY A 18 12.55 -9.28 -1.70
CA GLY A 18 12.53 -9.18 -0.24
C GLY A 18 12.43 -7.75 0.29
N GLU A 19 12.42 -6.72 -0.57
CA GLU A 19 12.33 -5.34 -0.13
C GLU A 19 10.89 -4.99 0.27
N ILE A 20 10.76 -4.30 1.41
CA ILE A 20 9.47 -3.83 1.91
C ILE A 20 9.15 -2.48 1.26
N VAL A 21 8.05 -2.44 0.50
CA VAL A 21 7.58 -1.25 -0.20
C VAL A 21 6.21 -0.83 0.34
N PRO A 22 6.18 0.08 1.33
CA PRO A 22 4.94 0.74 1.71
C PRO A 22 4.38 1.61 0.59
N ILE A 23 3.09 1.43 0.34
CA ILE A 23 2.29 2.31 -0.51
C ILE A 23 1.30 3.04 0.39
N ASP A 24 1.44 4.36 0.45
CA ASP A 24 0.68 5.19 1.41
C ASP A 24 0.28 6.53 0.79
N GLY A 25 -0.91 7.00 1.16
CA GLY A 25 -1.47 8.29 0.79
C GLY A 25 -1.15 9.37 1.82
N LYS A 26 -0.53 10.47 1.38
CA LYS A 26 -0.21 11.62 2.24
C LYS A 26 -0.72 12.92 1.64
N SER A 27 -1.37 13.72 2.48
CA SER A 27 -1.71 15.11 2.19
C SER A 27 -0.53 16.01 2.48
N LEU A 28 -0.12 16.80 1.49
CA LEU A 28 0.95 17.78 1.69
C LEU A 28 0.43 18.99 2.47
N ARG A 29 1.00 19.20 3.65
CA ARG A 29 0.66 20.32 4.52
C ARG A 29 1.13 21.63 3.92
N GLY A 30 0.27 22.65 3.91
CA GLY A 30 0.58 23.98 3.36
C GLY A 30 0.33 24.12 1.85
N PHE A 31 -0.03 23.03 1.16
CA PHE A 31 -0.48 23.09 -0.23
C PHE A 31 -2.00 23.31 -0.28
N TYR A 32 -2.49 24.46 0.15
CA TYR A 32 -3.89 24.82 -0.07
C TYR A 32 -4.00 26.33 -0.19
N ASP A 33 -4.84 26.80 -1.11
CA ASP A 33 -5.18 28.21 -1.24
C ASP A 33 -6.70 28.34 -1.23
N ARG A 34 -7.24 28.85 -0.12
CA ARG A 34 -8.68 29.07 0.03
C ARG A 34 -9.19 30.18 -0.88
N ASN A 35 -8.36 31.17 -1.21
CA ASN A 35 -8.77 32.29 -2.07
C ASN A 35 -8.85 31.86 -3.55
N GLN A 36 -8.04 30.89 -3.95
CA GLN A 36 -8.04 30.33 -5.31
C GLN A 36 -8.82 29.00 -5.43
N GLY A 37 -9.40 28.50 -4.35
CA GLY A 37 -10.12 27.22 -4.34
C GLY A 37 -9.24 25.98 -4.53
N ILE A 38 -7.92 26.11 -4.32
CA ILE A 38 -6.95 25.01 -4.51
C ILE A 38 -6.98 24.10 -3.28
N LYS A 39 -7.38 22.84 -3.48
CA LYS A 39 -7.43 21.81 -2.44
C LYS A 39 -6.03 21.30 -2.08
N ALA A 40 -5.96 20.66 -0.91
CA ALA A 40 -4.77 19.93 -0.45
C ALA A 40 -4.31 18.93 -1.51
N LEU A 41 -3.01 18.95 -1.85
CA LEU A 41 -2.43 17.96 -2.74
C LEU A 41 -2.29 16.64 -1.98
N HIS A 42 -3.05 15.63 -2.43
CA HIS A 42 -2.94 14.26 -1.96
C HIS A 42 -2.09 13.44 -2.92
N LEU A 43 -1.05 12.79 -2.40
CA LEU A 43 -0.15 11.93 -3.16
C LEU A 43 -0.17 10.52 -2.58
N VAL A 44 -0.26 9.52 -3.45
CA VAL A 44 0.05 8.13 -3.11
C VAL A 44 1.48 7.86 -3.53
N THR A 45 2.28 7.32 -2.61
CA THR A 45 3.73 7.17 -2.77
C THR A 45 4.13 5.72 -2.53
N ALA A 46 4.97 5.16 -3.40
CA ALA A 46 5.64 3.88 -3.19
C ALA A 46 7.09 4.14 -2.77
N TRP A 47 7.45 3.70 -1.57
CA TRP A 47 8.76 3.96 -0.98
C TRP A 47 9.54 2.66 -0.76
N ALA A 48 10.74 2.56 -1.33
CA ALA A 48 11.68 1.47 -1.12
C ALA A 48 12.54 1.79 0.10
N GLY A 49 12.22 1.16 1.24
CA GLY A 49 12.79 1.50 2.54
C GLY A 49 14.30 1.25 2.64
N GLU A 50 14.76 0.12 2.11
CA GLU A 50 16.16 -0.28 2.17
C GLU A 50 17.01 0.55 1.21
N GLN A 51 16.47 0.80 0.02
CA GLN A 51 17.13 1.62 -1.00
C GLN A 51 16.99 3.13 -0.76
N LYS A 52 16.18 3.54 0.21
CA LYS A 52 15.90 4.95 0.55
C LYS A 52 15.44 5.75 -0.66
N LEU A 53 14.57 5.15 -1.47
CA LEU A 53 14.16 5.71 -2.75
C LEU A 53 12.63 5.76 -2.89
N VAL A 54 12.11 6.86 -3.44
CA VAL A 54 10.73 6.89 -3.93
C VAL A 54 10.70 6.21 -5.29
N LEU A 55 10.09 5.04 -5.36
CA LEU A 55 9.94 4.28 -6.61
C LEU A 55 8.96 4.97 -7.55
N GLY A 56 7.89 5.54 -6.99
CA GLY A 56 6.89 6.26 -7.75
C GLY A 56 5.91 7.01 -6.86
N GLN A 57 5.23 7.99 -7.46
CA GLN A 57 4.16 8.74 -6.80
C GLN A 57 3.08 9.13 -7.80
N VAL A 58 1.82 9.09 -7.38
CA VAL A 58 0.67 9.47 -8.19
C VAL A 58 -0.18 10.46 -7.40
N LYS A 59 -0.58 11.55 -8.06
CA LYS A 59 -1.54 12.50 -7.49
C LYS A 59 -2.94 11.89 -7.47
N VAL A 60 -3.60 11.99 -6.33
CA VAL A 60 -5.04 11.68 -6.22
C VAL A 60 -5.83 12.88 -6.73
N GLU A 61 -6.69 12.67 -7.71
CA GLU A 61 -7.56 13.73 -8.24
C GLU A 61 -8.63 14.16 -7.22
N ASP A 62 -9.12 15.40 -7.31
CA ASP A 62 -9.98 16.05 -6.30
C ASP A 62 -11.35 15.38 -6.03
N LYS A 63 -11.74 14.41 -6.87
CA LYS A 63 -12.96 13.58 -6.74
C LYS A 63 -12.65 12.09 -6.60
N SER A 64 -11.36 11.73 -6.58
CA SER A 64 -10.89 10.37 -6.55
C SER A 64 -10.34 10.01 -5.18
N ASN A 65 -10.25 8.71 -4.91
CA ASN A 65 -9.68 8.17 -3.67
C ASN A 65 -8.43 7.34 -4.01
N GLU A 66 -7.60 7.13 -2.99
CA GLU A 66 -6.36 6.33 -3.05
C GLU A 66 -6.57 4.95 -3.69
N ILE A 67 -7.76 4.39 -3.50
CA ILE A 67 -8.24 3.12 -4.10
C ILE A 67 -7.99 3.04 -5.61
N THR A 68 -8.16 4.15 -6.34
CA THR A 68 -7.94 4.16 -7.81
C THR A 68 -6.53 4.57 -8.18
N ALA A 69 -5.85 5.33 -7.32
CA ALA A 69 -4.48 5.78 -7.56
C ALA A 69 -3.46 4.64 -7.33
N ILE A 70 -3.73 3.72 -6.39
CA ILE A 70 -2.86 2.58 -6.09
C ILE A 70 -2.70 1.66 -7.32
N PRO A 71 -3.76 1.18 -8.00
CA PRO A 71 -3.62 0.40 -9.23
C PRO A 71 -2.78 1.11 -10.30
N ALA A 72 -3.03 2.39 -10.54
CA ALA A 72 -2.28 3.17 -11.51
C ALA A 72 -0.78 3.26 -11.14
N LEU A 73 -0.46 3.40 -9.85
CA LEU A 73 0.91 3.38 -9.37
C LEU A 73 1.56 2.00 -9.55
N LEU A 74 0.86 0.92 -9.21
CA LEU A 74 1.35 -0.46 -9.38
C LEU A 74 1.63 -0.80 -10.85
N GLU A 75 0.81 -0.29 -11.78
CA GLU A 75 1.03 -0.51 -13.22
C GLU A 75 2.36 0.07 -13.70
N LEU A 76 2.73 1.25 -13.19
CA LEU A 76 3.94 1.98 -13.58
C LEU A 76 5.23 1.36 -13.01
N LEU A 77 5.12 0.56 -11.95
CA LEU A 77 6.26 0.00 -11.24
C LEU A 77 6.50 -1.47 -11.62
N ASP A 78 7.78 -1.83 -11.68
CA ASP A 78 8.22 -3.22 -11.61
C ASP A 78 8.50 -3.53 -10.14
N LEU A 79 7.74 -4.48 -9.58
CA LEU A 79 7.72 -4.79 -8.15
C LEU A 79 8.03 -6.27 -7.90
N GLN A 80 8.56 -6.99 -8.90
CA GLN A 80 8.78 -8.42 -8.77
C GLN A 80 9.64 -8.76 -7.55
N GLY A 81 9.12 -9.64 -6.69
CA GLY A 81 9.77 -10.08 -5.45
C GLY A 81 9.69 -9.09 -4.28
N ALA A 82 9.11 -7.90 -4.46
CA ALA A 82 8.89 -6.95 -3.38
C ALA A 82 7.75 -7.39 -2.46
N ILE A 83 7.80 -6.97 -1.20
CA ILE A 83 6.73 -7.12 -0.22
C ILE A 83 5.99 -5.79 -0.10
N ILE A 84 4.78 -5.72 -0.65
CA ILE A 84 3.96 -4.51 -0.65
C ILE A 84 3.19 -4.40 0.66
N THR A 85 3.25 -3.25 1.33
CA THR A 85 2.43 -3.00 2.52
C THR A 85 1.41 -1.90 2.26
N LEU A 86 0.15 -2.15 2.61
CA LEU A 86 -0.96 -1.22 2.43
C LEU A 86 -1.71 -0.99 3.73
N ASP A 87 -2.29 0.21 3.82
CA ASP A 87 -3.24 0.54 4.87
C ASP A 87 -4.57 -0.24 4.71
N ALA A 88 -5.43 -0.09 5.71
CA ALA A 88 -6.71 -0.79 5.70
C ALA A 88 -7.63 -0.33 4.58
N LEU A 89 -7.61 0.95 4.20
CA LEU A 89 -8.48 1.47 3.14
C LEU A 89 -8.07 0.97 1.74
N GLY A 90 -6.76 0.80 1.51
CA GLY A 90 -6.19 0.22 0.29
C GLY A 90 -6.30 -1.30 0.20
N THR A 91 -6.75 -1.97 1.26
CA THR A 91 -6.93 -3.43 1.28
C THR A 91 -8.17 -3.82 0.46
N GLN A 92 -8.04 -3.87 -0.87
CA GLN A 92 -9.10 -4.33 -1.78
C GLN A 92 -8.67 -5.52 -2.61
N THR A 93 -9.58 -6.46 -2.84
CA THR A 93 -9.30 -7.69 -3.61
C THR A 93 -8.69 -7.40 -4.98
N ALA A 94 -9.19 -6.37 -5.68
CA ALA A 94 -8.65 -5.99 -6.99
C ALA A 94 -7.19 -5.51 -6.91
N ILE A 95 -6.82 -4.77 -5.86
CA ILE A 95 -5.45 -4.31 -5.63
C ILE A 95 -4.53 -5.50 -5.32
N ILE A 96 -4.98 -6.42 -4.46
CA ILE A 96 -4.22 -7.64 -4.14
C ILE A 96 -3.97 -8.49 -5.39
N ASN A 97 -4.99 -8.69 -6.23
CA ASN A 97 -4.83 -9.41 -7.49
C ASN A 97 -3.79 -8.73 -8.40
N HIS A 98 -3.74 -7.40 -8.40
CA HIS A 98 -2.77 -6.64 -9.18
C HIS A 98 -1.33 -6.84 -8.67
N ILE A 99 -1.15 -6.86 -7.34
CA ILE A 99 0.15 -7.13 -6.70
C ILE A 99 0.62 -8.55 -7.05
N GLN A 100 -0.26 -9.55 -6.95
CA GLN A 100 0.05 -10.93 -7.31
C GLN A 100 0.41 -11.07 -8.80
N ALA A 101 -0.33 -10.39 -9.69
CA ALA A 101 -0.04 -10.38 -11.12
C ALA A 101 1.36 -9.82 -11.45
N LYS A 102 1.85 -8.89 -10.61
CA LYS A 102 3.20 -8.31 -10.68
C LYS A 102 4.27 -9.20 -10.01
N LYS A 103 3.90 -10.40 -9.51
CA LYS A 103 4.79 -11.32 -8.77
C LYS A 103 5.42 -10.68 -7.53
N ALA A 104 4.65 -9.84 -6.85
CA ALA A 104 4.99 -9.30 -5.54
C ALA A 104 4.19 -10.00 -4.45
N ASP A 105 4.75 -10.02 -3.24
CA ASP A 105 4.09 -10.45 -2.02
C ASP A 105 3.41 -9.25 -1.33
N TYR A 106 2.55 -9.49 -0.35
CA TYR A 106 1.82 -8.41 0.33
C TYR A 106 1.58 -8.67 1.82
N VAL A 107 1.58 -7.59 2.60
CA VAL A 107 1.11 -7.54 3.98
C VAL A 107 0.13 -6.39 4.12
N VAL A 108 -1.11 -6.68 4.51
CA VAL A 108 -2.18 -5.68 4.51
C VAL A 108 -2.92 -5.65 5.84
N ALA A 109 -3.35 -4.45 6.23
CA ALA A 109 -4.12 -4.28 7.45
C ALA A 109 -5.60 -4.61 7.22
N LEU A 110 -6.14 -5.59 7.96
CA LEU A 110 -7.56 -5.92 7.91
C LEU A 110 -8.35 -5.12 8.96
N LYS A 111 -9.37 -4.37 8.53
CA LYS A 111 -10.35 -3.71 9.42
C LYS A 111 -11.77 -4.18 9.09
N ALA A 112 -12.77 -3.50 9.66
CA ALA A 112 -14.18 -3.74 9.43
C ALA A 112 -14.67 -3.39 8.00
N ASN A 113 -13.80 -2.94 7.09
CA ASN A 113 -14.13 -2.74 5.68
C ASN A 113 -14.38 -4.05 4.92
N HIS A 114 -13.94 -5.19 5.45
CA HIS A 114 -14.29 -6.53 4.98
C HIS A 114 -14.98 -7.31 6.10
N PRO A 115 -16.29 -7.11 6.33
CA PRO A 115 -16.96 -7.61 7.53
C PRO A 115 -16.88 -9.14 7.64
N THR A 116 -17.07 -9.86 6.53
CA THR A 116 -17.00 -11.33 6.53
C THR A 116 -15.61 -11.83 6.87
N LEU A 117 -14.58 -11.31 6.20
CA LEU A 117 -13.19 -11.72 6.44
C LEU A 117 -12.74 -11.33 7.86
N TYR A 118 -13.12 -10.14 8.31
CA TYR A 118 -12.83 -9.67 9.67
C TYR A 118 -13.45 -10.60 10.72
N THR A 119 -14.72 -10.97 10.57
CA THR A 119 -15.40 -11.91 11.49
C THR A 119 -14.75 -13.29 11.45
N GLN A 120 -14.40 -13.80 10.27
CA GLN A 120 -13.73 -15.10 10.15
C GLN A 120 -12.37 -15.12 10.84
N VAL A 121 -11.55 -14.10 10.61
CA VAL A 121 -10.23 -13.96 11.24
C VAL A 121 -10.38 -13.82 12.75
N LYS A 122 -11.31 -12.98 13.22
CA LYS A 122 -11.60 -12.81 14.66
C LYS A 122 -12.02 -14.13 15.31
N ASN A 123 -12.98 -14.83 14.71
CA ASN A 123 -13.45 -16.12 15.22
C ASN A 123 -12.33 -17.16 15.26
N TRP A 124 -11.46 -17.18 14.25
CA TRP A 124 -10.30 -18.09 14.22
C TRP A 124 -9.34 -17.81 15.37
N PHE A 125 -8.99 -16.54 15.62
CA PHE A 125 -8.14 -16.17 16.76
C PHE A 125 -8.79 -16.49 18.11
N GLU A 126 -10.09 -16.24 18.27
CA GLU A 126 -10.84 -16.59 19.49
C GLU A 126 -10.84 -18.11 19.74
N GLN A 127 -11.05 -18.91 18.69
CA GLN A 127 -10.96 -20.38 18.78
C GLN A 127 -9.54 -20.84 19.12
N ALA A 128 -8.52 -20.28 18.46
CA ALA A 128 -7.12 -20.64 18.70
C ALA A 128 -6.70 -20.33 20.15
N GLN A 129 -7.16 -19.20 20.70
CA GLN A 129 -6.93 -18.83 22.10
C GLN A 129 -7.66 -19.78 23.07
N ALA A 130 -8.91 -20.15 22.76
CA ALA A 130 -9.67 -21.12 23.57
C ALA A 130 -9.02 -22.52 23.61
N HIS A 131 -8.29 -22.91 22.56
CA HIS A 131 -7.60 -24.20 22.47
C HIS A 131 -6.15 -24.15 22.96
N GLN A 132 -5.69 -23.05 23.57
CA GLN A 132 -4.32 -22.87 24.09
C GLN A 132 -3.24 -23.21 23.05
N PHE A 133 -3.43 -22.78 21.81
CA PHE A 133 -2.45 -23.05 20.76
C PHE A 133 -1.15 -22.29 21.04
N ASP A 134 -0.05 -23.02 21.24
CA ASP A 134 1.27 -22.44 21.53
C ASP A 134 1.73 -21.55 20.36
N GLY A 135 2.16 -20.33 20.69
CA GLY A 135 2.75 -19.38 19.72
C GLY A 135 1.82 -18.33 19.12
N ILE A 136 0.56 -18.20 19.57
CA ILE A 136 -0.35 -17.15 19.08
C ILE A 136 -0.58 -16.09 20.16
N GLN A 137 -0.03 -14.88 19.96
CA GLN A 137 -0.32 -13.72 20.79
C GLN A 137 -1.34 -12.81 20.09
N PHE A 138 -2.60 -12.88 20.51
CA PHE A 138 -3.64 -11.95 20.05
C PHE A 138 -3.55 -10.66 20.86
N ILE A 139 -3.17 -9.56 20.21
CA ILE A 139 -3.16 -8.23 20.81
C ILE A 139 -4.34 -7.45 20.21
N PRO A 140 -5.46 -7.30 20.94
CA PRO A 140 -6.56 -6.46 20.47
C PRO A 140 -6.10 -5.01 20.43
N ILE A 141 -6.14 -4.41 19.24
CA ILE A 141 -5.82 -3.01 19.03
C ILE A 141 -7.09 -2.20 19.34
N PHE A 142 -7.16 -1.63 20.55
CA PHE A 142 -8.16 -0.62 20.94
C PHE A 142 -7.58 0.78 20.81
#